data_AF-A0A497EZF5-F1
#
_entry.id   AF-A0A497EZF5-F1
#
_cell.length_a   1.000
_cell.length_b   1.000
_cell.length_c   1.000
_cell.angle_alpha   90.00
_cell.angle_beta   90.00
_cell.angle_gamma   90.00
#
_symmetry.space_group_name_H-M   'P 1'
#
loop_
_entity.id
_entity.type
_entity.pdbx_description
1 polymer ?
#
loop_
_entity_poly.entity_id
_entity_poly.type
_entity_poly.pdbx_seq_one_letter_code
_entity_poly.pdbx_strand_id
1 'polypeptide(L)'
;MKRPISMSLVEIPNGVRLNAIQYLGKLVRRCEAVMNNPAKYSNQARARAGKTYNIIYPLLEALKNPIKSTIEAQEKIKQEKEDLASKLKSLEADLENLKVIVKKLVAYHEGEV
;
A
#
# COMPACT_ATOMS: atom_id res chain seq x y z
N MET A 1 14.73 -6.76 -27.82
CA MET A 1 14.68 -7.00 -26.36
C MET A 1 13.36 -6.46 -25.82
N LYS A 2 12.44 -7.33 -25.39
CA LYS A 2 11.14 -6.92 -24.80
C LYS A 2 11.38 -6.61 -23.31
N ARG A 3 10.95 -5.43 -22.84
CA ARG A 3 11.02 -5.05 -21.42
C ARG A 3 10.04 -5.89 -20.60
N PRO A 4 10.35 -6.25 -19.35
CA PRO A 4 9.39 -6.94 -18.49
C PRO A 4 8.23 -5.98 -18.19
N ILE A 5 7.01 -6.43 -18.46
CA ILE A 5 5.79 -5.75 -18.02
C ILE A 5 5.80 -5.85 -16.50
N SER A 6 6.11 -4.75 -15.82
CA SER A 6 5.81 -4.61 -14.40
C SER A 6 4.34 -4.92 -14.21
N MET A 7 4.00 -5.95 -13.43
CA MET A 7 2.62 -6.23 -13.04
C MET A 7 2.10 -5.01 -12.28
N SER A 8 1.43 -4.10 -12.98
CA SER A 8 0.64 -3.06 -12.37
C SER A 8 -0.47 -3.75 -11.58
N LEU A 9 -0.57 -3.41 -10.29
CA LEU A 9 -1.76 -3.60 -9.48
C LEU A 9 -2.99 -3.44 -10.38
N VAL A 10 -3.82 -4.48 -10.48
CA VAL A 10 -5.01 -4.46 -11.34
C VAL A 10 -5.87 -3.26 -10.93
N GLU A 11 -5.75 -2.17 -11.67
CA GLU A 11 -6.61 -1.00 -11.50
C GLU A 11 -8.01 -1.43 -11.87
N ILE A 12 -8.82 -1.79 -10.87
CA ILE A 12 -10.23 -2.11 -11.08
C ILE A 12 -10.84 -0.89 -11.77
N PRO A 13 -11.41 -1.02 -13.00
CA PRO A 13 -11.97 0.11 -13.70
C PRO A 13 -12.98 0.83 -12.81
N ASN A 14 -12.90 2.16 -12.74
CA ASN A 14 -13.71 2.97 -11.82
C ASN A 14 -15.22 2.67 -11.92
N GLY A 15 -15.72 2.34 -13.12
CA GLY A 15 -17.12 1.92 -13.32
C GLY A 15 -17.47 0.57 -12.68
N VAL A 16 -16.56 -0.41 -12.73
CA VAL A 16 -16.73 -1.72 -12.06
C VAL A 16 -16.70 -1.55 -10.54
N ARG A 17 -15.81 -0.70 -10.04
CA ARG A 17 -15.72 -0.37 -8.61
C ARG A 17 -17.00 0.29 -8.08
N LEU A 18 -17.51 1.30 -8.79
CA LEU A 18 -18.76 1.99 -8.41
C LEU A 18 -19.95 1.03 -8.37
N ASN A 19 -20.07 0.15 -9.36
CA ASN A 19 -21.11 -0.87 -9.39
C ASN A 19 -21.00 -1.86 -8.22
N ALA A 20 -19.78 -2.28 -7.88
CA ALA A 20 -19.52 -3.16 -6.73
C ALA A 20 -19.89 -2.48 -5.40
N ILE A 21 -19.51 -1.22 -5.21
CA ILE A 21 -19.88 -0.43 -4.01
C ILE A 21 -21.41 -0.31 -3.89
N GLN A 22 -22.09 0.00 -4.98
CA GLN A 22 -23.56 0.11 -4.99
C GLN A 22 -24.24 -1.23 -4.66
N TYR A 23 -23.75 -2.33 -5.23
CA TYR A 23 -24.27 -3.67 -4.99
C TYR A 23 -24.08 -4.12 -3.54
N LEU A 24 -22.85 -4.03 -3.03
CA LEU A 24 -22.53 -4.41 -1.65
C LEU A 24 -23.24 -3.48 -0.65
N GLY A 25 -23.35 -2.18 -0.94
CA GLY A 25 -24.13 -1.25 -0.12
C GLY A 25 -25.62 -1.59 -0.04
N LYS A 26 -26.23 -2.08 -1.12
CA LYS A 26 -27.62 -2.61 -1.09
C LYS A 26 -27.72 -3.87 -0.22
N LEU A 27 -26.75 -4.76 -0.29
CA LEU A 27 -26.71 -5.98 0.52
C LEU A 27 -26.56 -5.70 2.02
N VAL A 28 -25.64 -4.80 2.39
CA VAL A 28 -25.44 -4.37 3.79
C VAL A 28 -26.75 -3.85 4.39
N ARG A 29 -27.43 -2.92 3.71
CA ARG A 29 -28.72 -2.39 4.17
C ARG A 29 -29.80 -3.46 4.32
N ARG A 30 -29.80 -4.48 3.45
CA ARG A 30 -30.73 -5.62 3.58
C ARG A 30 -30.42 -6.47 4.81
N CYS A 31 -29.14 -6.74 5.08
CA CYS A 31 -28.73 -7.47 6.28
C CYS A 31 -29.11 -6.70 7.56
N GLU A 32 -28.85 -5.39 7.61
CA GLU A 32 -29.24 -4.52 8.72
C GLU A 32 -30.76 -4.52 8.94
N ALA A 33 -31.54 -4.40 7.86
CA ALA A 33 -33.01 -4.42 7.95
C ALA A 33 -33.55 -5.74 8.50
N VAL A 34 -32.92 -6.87 8.18
CA VAL A 34 -33.29 -8.18 8.73
C VAL A 34 -32.89 -8.28 10.20
N MET A 35 -31.66 -7.90 10.55
CA MET A 35 -31.14 -7.96 11.92
C MET A 35 -31.93 -7.08 12.90
N ASN A 36 -32.32 -5.88 12.46
CA ASN A 36 -32.97 -4.86 13.27
C ASN A 36 -34.49 -5.03 13.38
N ASN A 37 -35.09 -6.02 12.72
CA ASN A 37 -36.54 -6.23 12.73
C ASN A 37 -36.93 -7.61 13.28
N PRO A 38 -36.80 -7.82 14.61
CA PRO A 38 -37.10 -9.10 15.25
C PRO A 38 -38.57 -9.51 15.18
N ALA A 39 -39.49 -8.54 15.03
CA ALA A 39 -40.92 -8.81 14.89
C ALA A 39 -41.26 -9.46 13.53
N LYS A 40 -40.44 -9.23 12.50
CA LYS A 40 -40.68 -9.71 11.14
C LYS A 40 -39.85 -10.95 10.77
N TYR A 41 -38.66 -11.11 11.37
CA TYR A 41 -37.70 -12.14 10.97
C TYR A 41 -37.29 -13.05 12.12
N SER A 42 -37.23 -14.36 11.84
CA SER A 42 -36.85 -15.38 12.81
C SER A 42 -35.41 -15.21 13.31
N ASN A 43 -35.12 -15.74 14.51
CA ASN A 43 -33.77 -15.72 15.10
C ASN A 43 -32.72 -16.30 14.15
N GLN A 44 -33.07 -17.36 13.41
CA GLN A 44 -32.16 -17.99 12.46
C GLN A 44 -31.90 -17.10 11.23
N ALA A 45 -32.91 -16.38 10.73
CA ALA A 45 -32.75 -15.43 9.64
C ALA A 45 -31.86 -14.25 10.04
N ARG A 46 -32.05 -13.72 11.26
CA ARG A 46 -31.22 -12.65 11.83
C ARG A 46 -29.76 -13.10 12.04
N ALA A 47 -29.54 -14.31 12.54
CA ALA A 47 -28.21 -14.87 12.71
C ALA A 47 -27.48 -15.06 11.36
N ARG A 48 -28.20 -15.52 10.31
CA ARG A 48 -27.65 -15.62 8.95
C ARG A 48 -27.31 -14.23 8.39
N ALA A 49 -28.21 -13.25 8.54
CA ALA A 49 -27.97 -11.87 8.11
C ALA A 49 -26.75 -11.25 8.80
N GLY A 50 -26.54 -11.49 10.10
CA GLY A 50 -25.36 -11.04 10.83
C GLY A 50 -24.06 -11.67 10.32
N LYS A 51 -24.05 -12.98 10.05
CA LYS A 51 -22.89 -13.65 9.44
C LYS A 51 -22.55 -13.05 8.07
N THR A 52 -23.56 -12.83 7.24
CA THR A 52 -23.39 -12.22 5.91
C THR A 52 -22.93 -10.77 6.00
N TYR A 53 -23.46 -9.98 6.93
CA TYR A 53 -23.02 -8.61 7.19
C TYR A 53 -21.53 -8.55 7.54
N ASN A 54 -21.07 -9.43 8.44
CA ASN A 54 -19.67 -9.47 8.88
C ASN A 54 -18.68 -9.78 7.75
N ILE A 55 -19.13 -10.45 6.68
CA ILE A 55 -18.31 -10.73 5.49
C ILE A 55 -18.34 -9.54 4.53
N ILE A 56 -19.52 -8.97 4.28
CA ILE A 56 -19.73 -7.97 3.22
C ILE A 56 -19.28 -6.56 3.66
N TYR A 57 -19.47 -6.20 4.92
CA TYR A 57 -19.17 -4.86 5.42
C TYR A 57 -17.69 -4.49 5.29
N PRO A 58 -16.72 -5.35 5.69
CA PRO A 58 -15.29 -5.06 5.48
C PRO A 58 -14.93 -4.90 4.00
N LEU A 59 -15.53 -5.70 3.11
CA LEU A 59 -15.30 -5.61 1.67
C LEU A 59 -15.82 -4.30 1.08
N LEU A 60 -16.98 -3.84 1.54
CA LEU A 60 -17.54 -2.54 1.16
C LEU A 60 -16.63 -1.39 1.61
N GLU A 61 -16.13 -1.44 2.84
CA GLU A 61 -15.22 -0.42 3.37
C GLU A 61 -13.88 -0.39 2.64
N ALA A 62 -13.31 -1.56 2.31
CA ALA A 62 -12.09 -1.66 1.50
C ALA A 62 -12.27 -1.05 0.09
N LEU A 63 -13.45 -1.24 -0.53
CA LEU A 63 -13.75 -0.68 -1.85
C LEU A 63 -14.03 0.82 -1.83
N LYS A 64 -14.64 1.34 -0.76
CA LYS A 64 -14.88 2.78 -0.57
C LYS A 64 -13.61 3.54 -0.26
N ASN A 65 -12.69 2.93 0.49
CA ASN A 65 -11.48 3.56 1.00
C ASN A 65 -10.20 2.87 0.48
N PRO A 66 -9.94 2.86 -0.85
CA PRO A 66 -8.66 2.36 -1.38
C PRO A 66 -7.47 3.21 -0.94
N ILE A 67 -7.73 4.41 -0.41
CA ILE A 67 -6.75 5.45 -0.11
C ILE A 67 -5.95 5.12 1.17
N LYS A 68 -6.52 4.43 2.16
CA LYS A 68 -5.76 4.10 3.40
C LYS A 68 -4.56 3.20 3.14
N SER A 69 -4.68 2.21 2.25
CA SER A 69 -3.54 1.35 1.87
C SER A 69 -2.54 2.04 0.93
N THR A 70 -3.00 3.05 0.17
CA THR A 70 -2.16 3.75 -0.79
C THR A 70 -1.35 4.87 -0.13
N ILE A 71 -1.90 5.57 0.87
CA ILE A 71 -1.19 6.60 1.64
C ILE A 71 -0.08 5.98 2.49
N GLU A 72 -0.35 4.89 3.21
CA GLU A 72 0.66 4.19 4.00
C GLU A 72 1.81 3.63 3.12
N ALA A 73 1.48 3.15 1.92
CA ALA A 73 2.49 2.73 0.95
C ALA A 73 3.30 3.92 0.41
N GLN A 74 2.67 5.07 0.16
CA GLN A 74 3.36 6.28 -0.29
C GLN A 74 4.28 6.87 0.78
N GLU A 75 3.87 6.86 2.05
CA GLU A 75 4.71 7.32 3.17
C GLU A 75 5.93 6.42 3.37
N LYS A 76 5.78 5.10 3.26
CA LYS A 76 6.90 4.15 3.29
C LYS A 76 7.88 4.39 2.15
N ILE A 77 7.38 4.57 0.92
CA ILE A 77 8.22 4.88 -0.24
C ILE A 77 8.96 6.21 -0.06
N LYS A 78 8.34 7.20 0.59
CA LYS A 78 8.98 8.48 0.89
C LYS A 78 10.14 8.31 1.88
N GLN A 79 9.91 7.56 2.97
CA GLN A 79 10.97 7.25 3.95
C GLN A 79 12.12 6.48 3.31
N GLU A 80 11.84 5.43 2.51
CA GLU A 80 12.89 4.66 1.82
C GLU A 80 13.72 5.53 0.86
N LYS A 81 13.10 6.49 0.17
CA LYS A 81 13.81 7.45 -0.68
C LYS A 81 14.72 8.39 0.10
N GLU A 82 14.26 8.89 1.24
CA GLU A 82 15.06 9.75 2.13
C GLU A 82 16.28 8.98 2.69
N ASP A 83 16.08 7.71 3.05
CA ASP A 83 17.13 6.81 3.53
C ASP A 83 18.15 6.43 2.44
N LEU A 84 17.70 6.23 1.20
CA LEU A 84 18.59 6.00 0.07
C LEU A 84 19.40 7.26 -0.26
N ALA A 85 18.79 8.43 -0.22
CA ALA A 85 19.48 9.70 -0.47
C ALA A 85 20.55 10.00 0.58
N SER A 86 20.30 9.68 1.86
CA SER A 86 21.29 9.86 2.93
C SER A 86 22.46 8.88 2.77
N LYS A 87 22.20 7.61 2.44
CA LYS A 87 23.25 6.62 2.13
C LYS A 87 24.10 7.02 0.93
N LEU A 88 23.48 7.59 -0.10
CA LEU A 88 24.18 8.01 -1.32
C LEU A 88 25.16 9.17 -1.01
N LYS A 89 24.73 10.15 -0.20
CA LYS A 89 25.62 11.23 0.28
C LYS A 89 26.78 10.69 1.14
N SER A 90 26.52 9.70 1.99
CA SER A 90 27.58 9.06 2.78
C SER A 90 28.61 8.39 1.87
N LEU A 91 28.16 7.63 0.88
CA LEU A 91 29.04 6.95 -0.08
C LEU A 91 29.83 7.94 -0.94
N GLU A 92 29.24 9.07 -1.31
CA GLU A 92 29.94 10.16 -2.01
C GLU A 92 31.08 10.74 -1.16
N ALA A 93 30.83 10.97 0.14
CA ALA A 93 31.84 11.45 1.07
C ALA A 93 32.96 10.42 1.29
N ASP A 94 32.60 9.14 1.43
CA ASP A 94 33.56 8.04 1.56
C ASP A 94 34.44 7.92 0.32
N LEU A 95 33.86 8.05 -0.88
CA LEU A 95 34.60 8.06 -2.14
C LEU A 95 35.62 9.21 -2.20
N GLU A 96 35.23 10.40 -1.77
CA GLU A 96 36.12 11.56 -1.78
C GLU A 96 37.28 11.38 -0.78
N ASN A 97 36.99 10.87 0.41
CA ASN A 97 38.03 10.49 1.38
C ASN A 97 38.99 9.44 0.82
N LEU A 98 38.47 8.45 0.11
CA LEU A 98 39.27 7.38 -0.49
C LEU A 98 40.19 7.93 -1.57
N LYS A 99 39.73 8.89 -2.39
CA LYS A 99 40.60 9.60 -3.35
C LYS A 99 41.73 10.35 -2.66
N VAL A 100 41.46 11.02 -1.53
CA VAL A 100 42.51 11.72 -0.76
C VAL A 100 43.54 10.74 -0.21
N ILE A 101 43.08 9.61 0.33
CA ILE A 101 43.98 8.54 0.83
C ILE A 101 44.86 8.02 -0.31
N VAL A 102 44.27 7.72 -1.47
CA VAL A 102 45.03 7.23 -2.64
C VAL A 102 46.05 8.28 -3.09
N LYS A 103 45.67 9.56 -3.19
CA LYS A 103 46.61 10.65 -3.53
C LYS A 103 47.80 10.71 -2.56
N LYS A 104 47.54 10.60 -1.26
CA LYS A 104 48.60 10.59 -0.23
C LYS A 104 49.52 9.38 -0.35
N LEU A 105 48.95 8.20 -0.64
CA LEU A 105 49.73 6.97 -0.85
C LEU A 105 50.62 7.05 -2.09
N VAL A 106 50.10 7.60 -3.18
CA VAL A 106 50.87 7.83 -4.41
C VAL A 106 52.01 8.82 -4.14
N ALA A 107 51.74 9.97 -3.51
CA ALA A 107 52.77 10.94 -3.18
C ALA A 107 53.87 10.37 -2.26
N TYR A 108 53.49 9.53 -1.28
CA TYR A 108 54.45 8.82 -0.41
C TYR A 108 55.30 7.81 -1.21
N HIS A 109 54.72 7.10 -2.17
CA HIS A 109 55.45 6.16 -3.02
C HIS A 109 56.38 6.86 -4.01
N GLU A 110 55.97 8.01 -4.54
CA GLU A 110 56.74 8.84 -5.47
C GLU A 110 57.85 9.65 -4.76
N GLY A 111 57.92 9.60 -3.43
CA GLY A 111 58.95 10.28 -2.64
C GLY A 111 58.80 11.80 -2.60
N GLU A 112 57.60 12.32 -2.90
CA GLU A 112 57.27 13.75 -2.84
C GLU A 112 56.93 14.22 -1.42
N VAL A 113 56.90 13.31 -0.44
CA VAL A 113 56.65 13.55 1.00
C VAL A 113 57.71 12.90 1.84
#